data_AF-A0AAW2K6L8-F1
#
_entry.id   AF-A0AAW2K6L8-F1
#
_cell.length_a   1.000
_cell.length_b   1.000
_cell.length_c   1.000
_cell.angle_alpha   90.00
_cell.angle_beta   90.00
_cell.angle_gamma   90.00
#
_symmetry.space_group_name_H-M   'P 1'
#
loop_
_entity.id
_entity.type
_entity.pdbx_description
1 polymer ?
#
loop_
_entity_poly.entity_id
_entity_poly.type
_entity_poly.pdbx_seq_one_letter_code
_entity_poly.pdbx_strand_id
1 'polypeptide(L)'
;MQSVRDMDSGQVGGSKGEISLEGPICNRSQVIGWHVDDMAKRFRRFHAEMSGFAFNSTIVWDPKRWHRPTIEPIRQLETVKEDMQASAFIEQVVEDESQMECFSMNSLGIMVWHHITDSHPYPHILSASNSLGTILPLE
;
A
#
# COMPACT_ATOMS: atom_id res chain seq x y z
N MET A 1 -2.14 18.82 -14.31
CA MET A 1 -2.50 19.03 -12.90
C MET A 1 -2.19 17.71 -12.23
N GLN A 2 -1.18 17.70 -11.35
CA GLN A 2 -0.66 16.47 -10.77
C GLN A 2 -1.57 16.03 -9.61
N SER A 3 -1.75 14.71 -9.46
CA SER A 3 -2.89 14.16 -8.69
C SER A 3 -2.53 13.03 -7.75
N VAL A 4 -1.39 12.38 -8.00
CA VAL A 4 -0.88 11.27 -7.21
C VAL A 4 0.46 11.71 -6.67
N ARG A 5 0.68 11.48 -5.38
CA ARG A 5 1.91 11.84 -4.67
C ARG A 5 2.49 10.60 -4.04
N ASP A 6 3.80 10.44 -4.17
CA ASP A 6 4.55 9.34 -3.57
C ASP A 6 5.39 9.84 -2.38
N MET A 7 5.60 8.97 -1.39
CA MET A 7 6.19 9.28 -0.09
C MET A 7 7.24 8.23 0.28
N ASP A 8 8.33 8.69 0.88
CA ASP A 8 9.38 7.79 1.39
C ASP A 8 8.85 6.88 2.49
N SER A 9 9.08 5.58 2.30
CA SER A 9 8.55 4.50 3.14
C SER A 9 9.70 3.63 3.67
N GLY A 10 9.60 3.23 4.92
CA GLY A 10 10.55 2.32 5.55
C GLY A 10 9.87 1.06 6.01
N GLN A 11 10.55 -0.07 5.93
CA GLN A 11 10.11 -1.35 6.46
C GLN A 11 11.07 -1.84 7.54
N VAL A 12 10.52 -2.34 8.64
CA VAL A 12 11.30 -2.93 9.75
C VAL A 12 10.88 -4.39 9.93
N GLY A 13 11.86 -5.29 9.82
CA GLY A 13 11.68 -6.75 9.95
C GLY A 13 12.06 -7.32 11.32
N GLY A 14 11.41 -8.44 11.69
CA GLY A 14 11.52 -9.09 13.00
C GLY A 14 12.81 -9.86 13.30
N SER A 15 13.14 -9.94 14.59
CA SER A 15 14.28 -10.60 15.27
C SER A 15 15.69 -10.01 15.08
N LYS A 16 15.99 -9.30 13.98
CA LYS A 16 17.35 -8.75 13.74
C LYS A 16 17.43 -7.26 13.41
N GLY A 17 16.30 -6.54 13.41
CA GLY A 17 16.28 -5.10 13.17
C GLY A 17 16.72 -4.71 11.77
N GLU A 18 16.45 -5.57 10.78
CA GLU A 18 16.69 -5.25 9.37
C GLU A 18 15.74 -4.12 8.95
N ILE A 19 16.33 -3.01 8.49
CA ILE A 19 15.62 -1.83 8.02
C ILE A 19 15.86 -1.73 6.52
N SER A 20 14.80 -1.82 5.73
CA SER A 20 14.83 -1.56 4.30
C SER A 20 14.08 -0.26 4.02
N LEU A 21 14.62 0.57 3.13
CA LEU A 21 14.05 1.87 2.75
C LEU A 21 13.68 1.82 1.27
N GLU A 22 12.42 2.12 0.98
CA GLU A 22 11.89 2.17 -0.38
C GLU A 22 11.21 3.52 -0.61
N GLY A 23 11.37 4.10 -1.79
CA GLY A 23 10.79 5.42 -2.04
C GLY A 23 11.08 5.98 -3.43
N PRO A 24 10.38 7.06 -3.82
CA PRO A 24 10.58 7.72 -5.10
C PRO A 24 11.94 8.43 -5.19
N ILE A 25 12.57 8.35 -6.35
CA ILE A 25 13.69 9.21 -6.73
C ILE A 25 13.09 10.45 -7.37
N CYS A 26 13.45 11.62 -6.84
CA CYS A 26 12.79 12.87 -7.20
C CYS A 26 13.73 13.82 -7.93
N ASN A 27 13.23 14.40 -9.03
CA ASN A 27 13.84 15.56 -9.66
C ASN A 27 12.87 16.74 -9.51
N ARG A 28 13.28 17.73 -8.72
CA ARG A 28 12.38 18.81 -8.26
C ARG A 28 11.18 18.21 -7.52
N SER A 29 9.97 18.51 -7.97
CA SER A 29 8.72 18.00 -7.41
C SER A 29 8.14 16.81 -8.19
N GLN A 30 8.91 16.22 -9.12
CA GLN A 30 8.45 15.08 -9.94
C GLN A 30 9.22 13.80 -9.62
N VAL A 31 8.51 12.68 -9.71
CA VAL A 31 9.11 11.35 -9.60
C VAL A 31 9.80 10.99 -10.92
N ILE A 32 11.01 10.45 -10.84
CA ILE A 32 11.81 9.99 -11.99
C ILE A 32 12.23 8.51 -11.89
N GLY A 33 11.84 7.83 -10.81
CA GLY A 33 12.19 6.44 -10.54
C GLY A 33 11.97 6.09 -9.07
N TRP A 34 12.48 4.94 -8.64
CA TRP A 34 12.36 4.47 -7.26
C TRP A 34 13.65 3.82 -6.76
N HIS A 35 13.93 3.98 -5.47
CA HIS A 35 14.88 3.17 -4.73
C HIS A 35 14.15 1.94 -4.20
N VAL A 36 14.62 0.75 -4.58
CA VAL A 36 13.97 -0.52 -4.26
C VAL A 36 15.07 -1.52 -3.92
N ASP A 37 14.93 -2.18 -2.77
CA ASP A 37 15.91 -3.14 -2.27
C ASP A 37 15.68 -4.55 -2.86
N ASP A 38 14.41 -4.92 -3.06
CA ASP A 38 14.02 -6.23 -3.56
C ASP A 38 14.04 -6.34 -5.10
N MET A 39 14.91 -7.22 -5.60
CA MET A 39 15.02 -7.58 -7.02
C MET A 39 13.72 -8.14 -7.61
N ALA A 40 12.89 -8.82 -6.81
CA ALA A 40 11.62 -9.40 -7.24
C ALA A 40 10.54 -8.33 -7.46
N LYS A 41 10.65 -7.18 -6.80
CA LYS A 41 9.72 -6.05 -6.98
C LYS A 41 9.95 -5.28 -8.28
N ARG A 42 11.12 -5.44 -8.93
CA ARG A 42 11.52 -4.72 -10.17
C ARG A 42 10.61 -4.90 -11.38
N PHE A 43 9.74 -5.91 -11.39
CA PHE A 43 8.82 -6.14 -12.50
C PHE A 43 7.62 -5.17 -12.51
N ARG A 44 7.49 -4.32 -11.49
CA ARG A 44 6.40 -3.35 -11.37
C ARG A 44 6.78 -2.02 -12.00
N ARG A 45 5.79 -1.32 -12.54
CA ARG A 45 6.01 0.02 -13.07
C ARG A 45 6.10 1.05 -11.95
N PHE A 46 5.25 0.92 -10.92
CA PHE A 46 5.23 1.81 -9.77
C PHE A 46 5.56 1.02 -8.49
N HIS A 47 6.47 1.55 -7.67
CA HIS A 47 7.01 0.85 -6.48
C HIS A 47 6.49 1.44 -5.16
N ALA A 48 5.28 1.99 -5.16
CA ALA A 48 4.65 2.47 -3.94
C ALA A 48 3.93 1.33 -3.21
N GLU A 49 4.06 1.29 -1.87
CA GLU A 49 3.20 0.49 -1.01
C GLU A 49 1.82 1.14 -0.83
N MET A 50 0.83 0.41 -0.30
CA MET A 50 -0.53 0.95 -0.12
C MET A 50 -0.57 2.25 0.71
N SER A 51 0.35 2.38 1.68
CA SER A 51 0.52 3.56 2.52
C SER A 51 1.54 4.57 1.99
N GLY A 52 2.27 4.24 0.92
CA GLY A 52 3.35 5.04 0.36
C GLY A 52 2.87 6.14 -0.59
N PHE A 53 1.60 6.14 -1.00
CA PHE A 53 1.09 7.16 -1.91
C PHE A 53 -0.22 7.78 -1.44
N ALA A 54 -0.53 8.95 -2.00
CA ALA A 54 -1.78 9.66 -1.80
C ALA A 54 -2.28 10.20 -3.14
N PHE A 55 -3.59 10.39 -3.28
CA PHE A 55 -4.15 10.94 -4.50
C PHE A 55 -5.31 11.90 -4.23
N ASN A 56 -5.59 12.77 -5.21
CA ASN A 56 -6.78 13.61 -5.18
C ASN A 56 -8.02 12.73 -5.35
N SER A 57 -8.91 12.70 -4.36
CA SER A 57 -10.08 11.81 -4.36
C SER A 57 -10.99 11.96 -5.59
N THR A 58 -11.01 13.13 -6.22
CA THR A 58 -11.79 13.38 -7.44
C THR A 58 -11.31 12.56 -8.65
N ILE A 59 -10.09 12.01 -8.61
CA ILE A 59 -9.58 11.10 -9.64
C ILE A 59 -10.42 9.84 -9.77
N VAL A 60 -11.10 9.41 -8.71
CA VAL A 60 -11.90 8.19 -8.72
C VAL A 60 -13.20 8.39 -9.46
N TRP A 61 -13.85 9.55 -9.27
CA TRP A 61 -15.23 9.79 -9.69
C TRP A 61 -15.40 10.81 -10.83
N ASP A 62 -14.37 11.61 -11.18
CA ASP A 62 -14.41 12.56 -12.30
C ASP A 62 -13.36 12.24 -13.38
N PRO A 63 -13.51 11.15 -14.15
CA PRO A 63 -12.53 10.73 -15.15
C PRO A 63 -12.26 11.79 -16.22
N LYS A 64 -13.26 12.61 -16.56
CA LYS A 64 -13.17 13.62 -17.63
C LYS A 64 -12.22 14.74 -17.25
N ARG A 65 -12.25 15.17 -16.00
CA ARG A 65 -11.34 16.20 -15.48
C ARG A 65 -9.88 15.74 -15.50
N TRP A 66 -9.65 14.47 -15.22
CA TRP A 66 -8.31 13.93 -14.99
C TRP A 66 -7.68 13.24 -16.21
N HIS A 67 -8.36 13.20 -17.36
CA HIS A 67 -7.86 12.60 -18.60
C HIS A 67 -7.28 11.20 -18.37
N ARG A 68 -7.99 10.38 -17.58
CA ARG A 68 -7.48 9.06 -17.19
C ARG A 68 -7.21 8.19 -18.43
N PRO A 69 -6.22 7.27 -18.36
CA PRO A 69 -6.00 6.26 -19.39
C PRO A 69 -7.28 5.46 -19.68
N THR A 70 -8.09 5.24 -18.63
CA THR A 70 -9.33 4.47 -18.69
C THR A 70 -10.52 5.26 -18.14
N ILE A 71 -11.61 5.31 -18.91
CA ILE A 71 -12.87 5.94 -18.51
C ILE A 71 -13.66 5.05 -17.55
N GLU A 72 -13.41 3.74 -17.60
CA GLU A 72 -14.06 2.75 -16.75
C GLU A 72 -13.82 3.04 -15.25
N PRO A 73 -14.76 2.64 -14.37
CA PRO A 73 -14.56 2.76 -12.93
C PRO A 73 -13.31 2.01 -12.50
N ILE A 74 -12.52 2.63 -11.62
CA ILE A 74 -11.35 2.00 -11.01
C ILE A 74 -11.85 0.81 -10.19
N ARG A 75 -11.39 -0.40 -10.53
CA ARG A 75 -11.70 -1.62 -9.78
C ARG A 75 -10.42 -2.20 -9.25
N GLN A 76 -10.40 -2.45 -7.95
CA GLN A 76 -9.39 -3.31 -7.36
C GLN A 76 -9.77 -4.74 -7.71
N LEU A 77 -8.94 -5.40 -8.52
CA LEU A 77 -9.21 -6.75 -8.98
C LEU A 77 -8.85 -7.73 -7.85
N GLU A 78 -9.82 -8.55 -7.42
CA GLU A 78 -9.64 -9.54 -6.34
C GLU A 78 -8.50 -10.54 -6.60
N THR A 79 -8.09 -10.71 -7.86
CA THR A 79 -7.05 -11.65 -8.28
C THR A 79 -5.63 -11.07 -8.23
N VAL A 80 -5.47 -9.77 -7.94
CA VAL A 80 -4.16 -9.13 -7.85
C VAL A 80 -3.53 -9.53 -6.50
N LYS A 81 -2.32 -10.10 -6.57
CA LYS A 81 -1.52 -10.41 -5.36
C LYS A 81 -1.43 -9.16 -4.49
N GLU A 82 -1.56 -9.32 -3.17
CA GLU A 82 -1.60 -8.21 -2.19
C GLU A 82 -0.45 -7.21 -2.40
N ASP A 83 0.72 -7.73 -2.73
CA ASP A 83 1.93 -6.97 -2.95
C ASP A 83 1.83 -6.04 -4.17
N MET A 84 1.00 -6.32 -5.18
CA MET A 84 0.86 -5.55 -6.43
C MET A 84 -0.35 -4.61 -6.48
N GLN A 85 -1.19 -4.56 -5.44
CA GLN A 85 -2.46 -3.81 -5.48
C GLN A 85 -2.24 -2.31 -5.69
N ALA A 86 -1.25 -1.72 -5.02
CA ALA A 86 -0.91 -0.31 -5.16
C ALA A 86 -0.46 0.04 -6.58
N SER A 87 0.48 -0.71 -7.16
CA SER A 87 0.94 -0.49 -8.55
C SER A 87 -0.22 -0.62 -9.54
N ALA A 88 -1.06 -1.64 -9.39
CA ALA A 88 -2.21 -1.86 -10.27
C ALA A 88 -3.23 -0.72 -10.19
N PHE A 89 -3.42 -0.11 -9.02
CA PHE A 89 -4.25 1.08 -8.87
C PHE A 89 -3.63 2.29 -9.56
N ILE A 90 -2.33 2.54 -9.34
CA ILE A 90 -1.61 3.70 -9.90
C ILE A 90 -1.61 3.63 -11.43
N GLU A 91 -1.41 2.45 -12.02
CA GLU A 91 -1.45 2.24 -13.48
C GLU A 91 -2.82 2.58 -14.12
N GLN A 92 -3.92 2.50 -13.36
CA GLN A 92 -5.24 2.89 -13.86
C GLN A 92 -5.48 4.40 -13.84
N VAL A 93 -4.70 5.15 -13.07
CA VAL A 93 -4.91 6.59 -12.84
C VAL A 93 -3.80 7.48 -13.38
N VAL A 94 -2.61 6.93 -13.64
CA VAL A 94 -1.44 7.66 -14.12
C VAL A 94 -0.85 6.96 -15.34
N GLU A 95 -0.48 7.73 -16.36
CA GLU A 95 0.17 7.17 -17.56
C GLU A 95 1.63 6.77 -17.32
N ASP A 96 2.36 7.57 -16.54
CA ASP A 96 3.79 7.41 -16.27
C ASP A 96 4.22 8.19 -15.01
N GLU A 97 5.44 7.94 -14.53
CA GLU A 97 6.03 8.54 -13.32
C GLU A 97 6.08 10.07 -13.33
N SER A 98 6.14 10.72 -14.49
CA SER A 98 6.26 12.18 -14.59
C SER A 98 4.99 12.93 -14.15
N GLN A 99 3.86 12.22 -14.11
CA GLN A 99 2.57 12.73 -13.63
C GLN A 99 2.40 12.55 -12.12
N MET A 100 3.31 11.83 -11.45
CA MET A 100 3.37 11.73 -10.00
C MET A 100 4.18 12.88 -9.41
N GLU A 101 3.68 13.43 -8.31
CA GLU A 101 4.45 14.38 -7.51
C GLU A 101 5.30 13.64 -6.49
N CYS A 102 6.50 14.15 -6.27
CA CYS A 102 7.29 13.76 -5.14
C CYS A 102 6.91 14.61 -3.91
N PHE A 103 6.64 13.95 -2.79
CA PHE A 103 6.34 14.67 -1.56
C PHE A 103 7.62 15.30 -0.97
N SER A 104 7.79 16.60 -1.26
CA SER A 104 8.69 17.56 -0.60
C SER A 104 10.19 17.26 -0.66
N MET A 105 10.90 18.03 -1.51
CA MET A 105 12.36 18.25 -1.50
C MET A 105 12.93 18.72 -0.14
N ASN A 106 12.08 19.11 0.81
CA ASN A 106 12.48 19.82 2.03
C ASN A 106 12.37 18.94 3.28
N SER A 107 11.85 17.72 3.14
CA SER A 107 11.68 16.75 4.23
C SER A 107 12.36 15.44 3.84
N LEU A 108 13.67 15.37 4.06
CA LEU A 108 14.54 14.19 3.84
C LEU A 108 14.27 13.07 4.88
N GLY A 109 13.01 12.78 5.17
CA GLY A 109 12.63 11.90 6.26
C GLY A 109 11.61 10.85 5.83
N ILE A 110 11.81 9.63 6.34
CA ILE A 110 10.83 8.55 6.21
C ILE A 110 9.58 8.94 6.99
N MET A 111 8.45 9.01 6.30
CA MET A 111 7.19 9.45 6.89
C MET A 111 6.28 8.27 7.26
N VAL A 112 6.49 7.13 6.61
CA VAL A 112 5.67 5.94 6.79
C VAL A 112 6.57 4.76 7.13
N TRP A 113 6.20 4.03 8.19
CA TRP A 113 6.89 2.84 8.62
C TRP A 113 5.94 1.64 8.57
N HIS A 114 6.29 0.65 7.76
CA HIS A 114 5.61 -0.64 7.73
C HIS A 114 6.26 -1.57 8.75
N HIS A 115 5.51 -1.91 9.80
CA HIS A 115 5.96 -2.83 10.84
C HIS A 115 5.43 -4.24 10.56
N ILE A 116 6.29 -5.13 10.10
CA ILE A 116 5.92 -6.54 9.94
C ILE A 116 5.90 -7.17 11.33
N THR A 117 4.70 -7.34 11.87
CA THR A 117 4.52 -8.05 13.14
C THR A 117 4.25 -9.50 12.82
N ASP A 118 5.07 -10.41 13.34
CA ASP A 118 4.80 -11.84 13.22
C ASP A 118 3.37 -12.11 13.73
N SER A 119 2.55 -12.73 12.87
CA SER A 119 1.22 -13.14 13.29
C SER A 119 1.39 -14.14 14.42
N HIS A 120 1.11 -13.73 15.64
CA HIS A 120 0.96 -14.70 16.71
C HIS A 120 -0.28 -15.52 16.34
N PRO A 121 -0.18 -16.86 16.17
CA PRO A 121 -1.36 -17.65 15.88
C PRO A 121 -2.34 -17.40 17.03
N TYR A 122 -3.51 -16.83 16.69
CA TYR A 122 -4.62 -16.75 17.62
C TYR A 122 -4.84 -18.15 18.18
N PRO A 123 -4.91 -18.33 19.51
CA PRO A 123 -5.13 -19.65 20.07
C PRO A 123 -6.53 -20.10 19.62
N HIS A 124 -6.58 -21.08 18.72
CA HIS A 124 -7.79 -21.80 18.40
C HIS A 124 -8.30 -22.46 19.69
N ILE A 125 -9.22 -21.76 20.35
CA ILE A 125 -10.30 -22.19 21.25
C ILE A 125 -10.10 -23.54 21.96
N LEU A 126 -10.13 -23.45 23.31
CA LEU A 126 -10.45 -24.50 24.27
C LEU A 126 -11.14 -25.73 23.63
N SER A 127 -10.53 -26.89 23.81
CA SER A 127 -11.25 -28.16 23.69
C SER A 127 -12.41 -28.15 24.68
N ALA A 128 -13.63 -28.05 24.15
CA ALA A 128 -14.84 -28.34 24.91
C ALA A 128 -14.85 -29.86 25.18
N SER A 129 -14.35 -30.27 26.35
CA SER A 129 -14.60 -31.60 26.87
C SER A 129 -16.01 -31.64 27.47
N ASN A 130 -16.84 -32.48 26.85
CA ASN A 130 -18.22 -32.74 27.17
C ASN A 130 -18.47 -32.98 28.67
N SER A 131 -19.31 -32.15 29.30
CA SER A 131 -20.15 -32.61 30.41
C SER A 131 -21.52 -31.95 30.33
N LEU A 132 -22.49 -32.74 29.85
CA LEU A 132 -23.93 -32.46 29.93
C LEU A 132 -24.36 -32.62 31.40
N GLY A 133 -25.07 -31.63 31.96
CA GLY A 133 -25.58 -31.71 33.33
C GLY A 133 -26.52 -30.59 33.75
N THR A 134 -27.74 -30.60 33.20
CA THR A 134 -29.01 -30.13 33.79
C THR A 134 -29.22 -28.62 34.01
N ILE A 135 -30.12 -28.06 33.19
CA ILE A 135 -30.79 -26.78 33.42
C ILE A 135 -31.95 -27.02 34.41
N LEU A 136 -32.03 -26.27 35.52
CA LEU A 136 -33.24 -26.14 36.33
C LEU A 136 -33.84 -24.74 36.10
N PRO A 137 -35.18 -24.59 35.97
CA PRO A 137 -35.80 -23.29 35.75
C PRO A 137 -35.84 -22.45 37.02
N LEU A 138 -35.79 -21.13 36.84
CA LEU A 138 -36.03 -20.12 37.88
C LEU A 138 -37.40 -20.31 38.56
N GLU A 139 -37.39 -20.28 39.89
CA GLU A 139 -38.37 -19.50 40.68
C GLU A 139 -37.61 -18.55 41.62
#